data_AF-A0A229W013-F1
#
_entry.id   AF-A0A229W013-F1
#
_cell.length_a   1.000
_cell.length_b   1.000
_cell.length_c   1.000
_cell.angle_alpha   90.00
_cell.angle_beta   90.00
_cell.angle_gamma   90.00
#
_symmetry.space_group_name_H-M   'P 1'
#
loop_
_entity.id
_entity.type
_entity.pdbx_description
1 polymer ?
#
loop_
_entity_poly.entity_id
_entity_poly.type
_entity_poly.pdbx_seq_one_letter_code
_entity_poly.pdbx_strand_id
1 'polypeptide(L)'
;MEVTSISEGIIIDHVPAGTALKVLNYLNIDPATTRLALIMNATSHQYESKDIIKIEGDVDIDLDVLGLVARQATVDVVHGGRIVEKLSPTLPEHVTNVITCVNPRCVTTIERGIKQRFHLSNSERVEYRCDYCDEEAKL
;
A
#
# COMPACT_ATOMS: atom_id res chain seq x y z
N MET A 1 -3.41 23.26 -8.89
CA MET A 1 -2.93 23.06 -7.50
C MET A 1 -1.49 22.60 -7.61
N GLU A 2 -0.53 23.41 -7.19
CA GLU A 2 0.89 23.03 -7.24
C GLU A 2 1.29 22.47 -5.88
N VAL A 3 1.65 21.19 -5.86
CA VAL A 3 2.35 20.59 -4.73
C VAL A 3 3.82 20.56 -5.11
N THR A 4 4.66 21.18 -4.29
CA THR A 4 6.11 21.28 -4.47
C THR A 4 6.71 19.95 -4.91
N SER A 5 7.66 20.03 -5.84
CA SER A 5 8.49 18.90 -6.23
C SER A 5 9.37 18.48 -5.04
N ILE A 6 9.57 17.18 -4.87
CA ILE A 6 10.57 16.64 -3.94
C ILE A 6 11.92 16.58 -4.66
N SER A 7 13.01 16.81 -3.93
CA SER A 7 14.38 16.69 -4.47
C SER A 7 14.89 15.26 -4.34
N GLU A 8 14.63 14.63 -3.19
CA GLU A 8 14.99 13.26 -2.85
C GLU A 8 13.78 12.56 -2.23
N GLY A 9 13.48 11.34 -2.68
CA GLY A 9 12.47 10.47 -2.07
C GLY A 9 11.60 9.75 -3.08
N ILE A 10 10.34 9.50 -2.74
CA ILE A 10 9.43 8.70 -3.57
C ILE A 10 8.07 9.39 -3.79
N ILE A 11 7.47 9.12 -4.94
CA ILE A 11 6.10 9.52 -5.28
C ILE A 11 5.32 8.25 -5.59
N ILE A 12 4.29 7.96 -4.81
CA ILE A 12 3.31 6.91 -5.08
C ILE A 12 2.12 7.55 -5.80
N ASP A 13 2.04 7.34 -7.10
CA ASP A 13 0.97 7.83 -7.96
C ASP A 13 -0.05 6.71 -8.26
N HIS A 14 -1.21 7.06 -8.80
CA HIS A 14 -2.29 6.14 -9.16
C HIS A 14 -2.85 5.33 -7.98
N VAL A 15 -2.73 5.85 -6.76
CA VAL A 15 -3.39 5.25 -5.59
C VAL A 15 -4.92 5.37 -5.76
N PRO A 16 -5.71 4.32 -5.47
CA PRO A 16 -7.17 4.41 -5.53
C PRO A 16 -7.69 5.59 -4.71
N ALA A 17 -8.65 6.33 -5.26
CA ALA A 17 -9.14 7.55 -4.62
C ALA A 17 -9.69 7.30 -3.21
N GLY A 18 -9.33 8.16 -2.27
CA GLY A 18 -9.73 8.06 -0.87
C GLY A 18 -8.98 7.01 -0.04
N THR A 19 -7.94 6.36 -0.57
CA THR A 19 -7.22 5.27 0.11
C THR A 19 -5.78 5.62 0.52
N ALA A 20 -5.28 6.83 0.27
CA ALA A 20 -3.90 7.21 0.61
C ALA A 20 -3.51 6.94 2.08
N LEU A 21 -4.39 7.29 3.04
CA LEU A 21 -4.13 7.05 4.46
C LEU A 21 -4.05 5.56 4.80
N LYS A 22 -4.85 4.73 4.12
CA LYS A 22 -4.79 3.28 4.26
C LYS A 22 -3.45 2.75 3.73
N VAL A 23 -2.99 3.25 2.58
CA VAL A 23 -1.67 2.90 2.04
C VAL A 23 -0.54 3.22 3.04
N LEU A 24 -0.54 4.42 3.63
CA LEU A 24 0.46 4.79 4.64
C LEU A 24 0.46 3.82 5.84
N ASN A 25 -0.72 3.46 6.34
CA ASN A 25 -0.85 2.52 7.46
C ASN A 25 -0.25 1.15 7.12
N TYR A 26 -0.58 0.59 5.95
CA TYR A 26 -0.05 -0.71 5.53
C TYR A 26 1.47 -0.68 5.32
N LEU A 27 2.01 0.41 4.79
CA LEU A 27 3.45 0.62 4.64
C LEU A 27 4.16 0.99 5.96
N ASN A 28 3.45 1.05 7.09
CA ASN A 28 3.96 1.49 8.39
C ASN A 28 4.61 2.89 8.36
N ILE A 29 4.09 3.79 7.53
CA ILE A 29 4.54 5.18 7.45
C ILE A 29 3.68 6.04 8.34
N ASP A 30 4.28 6.65 9.36
CA ASP A 30 3.60 7.56 10.27
C ASP A 30 3.55 8.99 9.71
N PRO A 31 2.36 9.51 9.35
CA PRO A 31 2.23 10.87 8.81
C PRO A 31 2.52 11.97 9.83
N ALA A 32 2.56 11.67 11.15
CA ALA A 32 2.89 12.66 12.17
C ALA A 32 4.39 12.97 12.26
N THR A 33 5.23 12.04 11.84
CA THR A 33 6.70 12.12 11.94
C THR A 33 7.40 12.17 10.58
N THR A 34 6.70 11.76 9.52
CA THR A 34 7.24 11.72 8.16
C THR A 34 6.95 13.01 7.40
N ARG A 35 7.97 13.56 6.72
CA ARG A 35 7.79 14.70 5.81
C ARG A 35 7.15 14.21 4.50
N LEU A 36 5.85 14.43 4.37
CA LEU A 36 5.09 13.96 3.22
C LEU A 36 4.07 15.01 2.74
N ALA A 37 3.57 14.80 1.52
CA ALA A 37 2.43 15.52 0.98
C ALA A 37 1.40 14.51 0.43
N LEU A 38 0.13 14.74 0.76
CA LEU A 38 -1.00 13.95 0.26
C LEU A 38 -1.87 14.82 -0.63
N ILE A 39 -2.23 14.27 -1.79
CA ILE A 39 -3.24 14.82 -2.66
C ILE A 39 -4.31 13.74 -2.80
N MET A 40 -5.52 14.01 -2.33
CA MET A 40 -6.61 13.04 -2.38
C MET A 40 -7.67 13.47 -3.39
N ASN A 41 -8.26 12.50 -4.09
CA ASN A 41 -9.29 12.72 -5.11
C ASN A 41 -8.85 13.70 -6.22
N ALA A 42 -7.56 13.68 -6.60
CA ALA A 42 -7.07 14.42 -7.76
C ALA A 42 -7.69 13.86 -9.03
N THR A 43 -7.96 14.74 -10.01
CA THR A 43 -8.42 14.31 -11.33
C THR A 43 -7.40 13.37 -11.97
N SER A 44 -7.88 12.24 -12.49
CA SER A 44 -7.07 11.26 -13.19
C SER A 44 -7.61 11.06 -14.61
N HIS A 45 -6.75 11.19 -15.61
CA HIS A 45 -7.14 10.88 -16.99
C HIS A 45 -7.45 9.39 -17.20
N GLN A 46 -6.82 8.51 -16.42
CA GLN A 46 -6.95 7.06 -16.56
C GLN A 46 -8.02 6.46 -15.66
N TYR A 47 -8.27 7.05 -14.48
CA TYR A 47 -9.09 6.45 -13.41
C TYR A 47 -10.20 7.35 -12.88
N GLU A 48 -10.54 8.44 -13.57
CA GLU A 48 -11.42 9.55 -13.14
C GLU A 48 -10.88 10.33 -11.93
N SER A 49 -10.54 9.65 -10.85
CA SER A 49 -9.90 10.21 -9.65
C SER A 49 -8.79 9.30 -9.12
N LYS A 50 -7.80 9.89 -8.45
CA LYS A 50 -6.70 9.19 -7.80
C LYS A 50 -6.21 9.94 -6.58
N ASP A 51 -5.54 9.22 -5.69
CA ASP A 51 -4.69 9.82 -4.67
C ASP A 51 -3.22 9.78 -5.10
N ILE A 52 -2.43 10.70 -4.56
CA ILE A 52 -0.98 10.80 -4.76
C ILE A 52 -0.33 11.01 -3.39
N ILE A 53 0.70 10.22 -3.11
CA ILE A 53 1.52 10.32 -1.90
C ILE A 53 2.92 10.72 -2.32
N LYS A 54 3.46 11.80 -1.77
CA LYS A 54 4.87 12.17 -1.92
C LYS A 54 5.57 12.06 -0.58
N ILE A 55 6.72 11.42 -0.54
CA ILE A 55 7.50 11.24 0.69
C ILE A 55 8.92 11.70 0.41
N GLU A 56 9.42 12.61 1.25
CA GLU A 56 10.76 13.18 1.11
C GLU A 56 11.77 12.40 1.96
N GLY A 57 12.97 12.21 1.43
CA GLY A 57 14.07 11.50 2.10
C GLY A 57 14.27 10.07 1.61
N ASP A 58 15.18 9.35 2.25
CA ASP A 58 15.49 7.95 1.92
C ASP A 58 14.43 7.03 2.53
N VAL A 59 13.49 6.59 1.69
CA VAL A 59 12.34 5.77 2.11
C VAL A 59 12.30 4.51 1.26
N ASP A 60 12.56 3.39 1.91
CA ASP A 60 12.36 2.06 1.33
C ASP A 60 10.93 1.60 1.63
N ILE A 61 10.20 1.16 0.60
CA ILE A 61 8.83 0.69 0.72
C ILE A 61 8.68 -0.73 0.23
N ASP A 62 7.88 -1.51 0.94
CA ASP A 62 7.55 -2.87 0.54
C ASP A 62 6.53 -2.84 -0.62
N LEU A 63 7.02 -3.13 -1.83
CA LEU A 63 6.21 -3.16 -3.05
C LEU A 63 5.14 -4.26 -3.04
N ASP A 64 5.36 -5.36 -2.32
CA ASP A 64 4.37 -6.44 -2.20
C ASP A 64 3.21 -5.98 -1.31
N VAL A 65 3.51 -5.30 -0.21
CA VAL A 65 2.50 -4.68 0.66
C VAL A 65 1.75 -3.58 -0.10
N LEU A 66 2.44 -2.75 -0.89
CA LEU A 66 1.78 -1.77 -1.74
C LEU A 66 0.85 -2.43 -2.76
N GLY A 67 1.27 -3.56 -3.34
CA GLY A 67 0.46 -4.31 -4.31
C GLY A 67 -0.83 -4.88 -3.73
N LEU A 68 -0.84 -5.20 -2.44
CA LEU A 68 -2.03 -5.63 -1.72
C LEU A 68 -3.10 -4.53 -1.63
N VAL A 69 -2.70 -3.28 -1.37
CA VAL A 69 -3.64 -2.18 -1.10
C VAL A 69 -3.86 -1.25 -2.28
N ALA A 70 -2.92 -1.18 -3.21
CA ALA A 70 -2.92 -0.27 -4.33
C ALA A 70 -2.14 -0.86 -5.53
N ARG A 71 -2.57 -2.04 -6.02
CA ARG A 71 -1.95 -2.75 -7.16
C ARG A 71 -1.71 -1.88 -8.40
N GLN A 72 -2.58 -0.92 -8.66
CA GLN A 72 -2.48 -0.04 -9.83
C GLN A 72 -1.54 1.16 -9.62
N ALA A 73 -0.98 1.31 -8.42
CA ALA A 73 -0.08 2.40 -8.10
C ALA A 73 1.23 2.30 -8.89
N THR A 74 1.92 3.43 -9.00
CA THR A 74 3.28 3.50 -9.53
C THR A 74 4.14 4.22 -8.53
N VAL A 75 5.35 3.72 -8.29
CA VAL A 75 6.32 4.35 -7.39
C VAL A 75 7.39 4.98 -8.25
N ASP A 76 7.43 6.31 -8.28
CA ASP A 76 8.48 7.07 -8.93
C ASP A 76 9.55 7.44 -7.90
N VAL A 77 10.77 6.93 -8.08
CA VAL A 77 11.93 7.26 -7.23
C VAL A 77 12.55 8.56 -7.74
N VAL A 78 12.75 9.52 -6.84
CA VAL A 78 13.21 10.87 -7.15
C VAL A 78 14.59 11.11 -6.55
N HIS A 79 15.54 11.51 -7.40
CA HIS A 79 16.89 11.92 -7.02
C HIS A 79 17.27 13.19 -7.79
N GLY A 80 17.80 14.21 -7.11
CA GLY A 80 18.12 15.52 -7.70
C GLY A 80 16.91 16.22 -8.34
N GLY A 81 15.70 15.98 -7.84
CA GLY A 81 14.45 16.54 -8.35
C GLY A 81 13.96 15.92 -9.66
N ARG A 82 14.52 14.77 -10.05
CA ARG A 82 14.16 14.04 -11.27
C ARG A 82 13.79 12.61 -10.94
N ILE A 83 12.83 12.06 -11.68
CA ILE A 83 12.49 10.64 -11.57
C ILE A 83 13.63 9.84 -12.20
N VAL A 84 14.29 9.01 -11.40
CA VAL A 84 15.40 8.16 -11.83
C VAL A 84 14.98 6.72 -12.07
N GLU A 85 13.89 6.29 -11.44
CA GLU A 85 13.36 4.94 -11.53
C GLU A 85 11.83 4.94 -11.37
N LYS A 86 11.16 3.98 -12.01
CA LYS A 86 9.73 3.73 -11.85
C LYS A 86 9.53 2.26 -11.50
N LEU A 87 8.90 2.01 -10.37
CA LEU A 87 8.58 0.68 -9.87
C LEU A 87 7.08 0.46 -9.92
N SER A 88 6.66 -0.75 -10.25
CA SER A 88 5.27 -1.17 -10.18
C SER A 88 5.14 -2.23 -9.09
N PRO A 89 4.16 -2.10 -8.19
CA PRO A 89 3.97 -3.06 -7.13
C PRO A 89 3.55 -4.42 -7.69
N THR A 90 4.06 -5.49 -7.09
CA THR A 90 3.71 -6.86 -7.39
C THR A 90 2.60 -7.32 -6.46
N LEU A 91 1.69 -8.16 -6.95
CA LEU A 91 0.67 -8.76 -6.12
C LEU A 91 1.22 -10.04 -5.51
N PRO A 92 1.52 -10.09 -4.20
CA PRO A 92 2.18 -11.25 -3.59
C PRO A 92 1.24 -12.44 -3.54
N GLU A 93 1.77 -13.66 -3.72
CA GLU A 93 0.97 -14.87 -3.55
C GLU A 93 0.64 -15.12 -2.08
N HIS A 94 1.49 -14.66 -1.15
CA HIS A 94 1.32 -14.82 0.28
C HIS A 94 1.75 -13.56 1.01
N VAL A 95 1.03 -13.21 2.09
CA VAL A 95 1.39 -12.11 2.98
C VAL A 95 1.43 -12.60 4.43
N THR A 96 2.38 -12.06 5.19
CA THR A 96 2.59 -12.43 6.60
C THR A 96 2.62 -11.18 7.47
N ASN A 97 1.75 -11.12 8.48
CA ASN A 97 1.61 -10.01 9.43
C ASN A 97 1.26 -8.65 8.80
N VAL A 98 0.68 -8.67 7.60
CA VAL A 98 0.18 -7.47 6.91
C VAL A 98 -1.33 -7.33 7.13
N ILE A 99 -2.06 -8.45 7.01
CA ILE A 99 -3.51 -8.53 7.20
C ILE A 99 -3.77 -9.16 8.58
N THR A 100 -4.81 -8.69 9.26
CA THR A 100 -5.31 -9.32 10.50
C THR A 100 -6.60 -10.09 10.23
N CYS A 101 -6.66 -11.35 10.65
CA CYS A 101 -7.89 -12.15 10.53
C CYS A 101 -8.99 -11.56 11.42
N VAL A 102 -10.18 -11.36 10.84
CA VAL A 102 -11.35 -10.84 11.55
C VAL A 102 -12.26 -11.94 12.11
N ASN A 103 -12.00 -13.21 11.76
CA ASN A 103 -12.75 -14.34 12.29
C ASN A 103 -12.40 -14.54 13.78
N PRO A 104 -13.35 -14.31 14.72
CA PRO A 104 -13.07 -14.41 16.15
C PRO A 104 -12.81 -15.84 16.63
N ARG A 105 -13.03 -16.85 15.77
CA ARG A 105 -12.75 -18.26 16.05
C ARG A 105 -11.43 -18.74 15.44
N CYS A 106 -10.73 -17.88 14.71
CA CYS A 106 -9.45 -18.25 14.11
C CYS A 106 -8.38 -18.45 15.19
N VAL A 107 -7.52 -19.44 15.02
CA VAL A 107 -6.40 -19.67 15.96
C VAL A 107 -5.50 -18.43 16.09
N THR A 108 -5.36 -17.62 15.02
CA THR A 108 -4.53 -16.41 15.03
C THR A 108 -5.15 -15.23 15.78
N THR A 109 -6.45 -15.25 16.08
CA THR A 109 -7.12 -14.21 16.87
C THR A 109 -7.21 -14.57 18.35
N ILE A 110 -7.16 -15.86 18.67
CA ILE A 110 -7.24 -16.40 20.03
C ILE A 110 -5.85 -16.51 20.66
N GLU A 111 -4.89 -17.11 19.95
CA GLU A 111 -3.58 -17.44 20.48
C GLU A 111 -2.53 -16.36 20.16
N ARG A 112 -1.72 -16.00 21.15
CA ARG A 112 -0.64 -15.01 20.98
C ARG A 112 0.56 -15.61 20.26
N GLY A 113 1.23 -14.79 19.45
CA GLY A 113 2.49 -15.17 18.80
C GLY A 113 2.35 -16.00 17.52
N ILE A 114 1.12 -16.30 17.09
CA ILE A 114 0.89 -16.92 15.78
C ILE A 114 0.91 -15.83 14.71
N LYS A 115 1.74 -16.04 13.67
CA LYS A 115 1.80 -15.12 12.53
C LYS A 115 0.48 -15.15 11.75
N GLN A 116 -0.03 -13.97 11.43
CA GLN A 116 -1.17 -13.83 10.51
C GLN A 116 -0.68 -14.14 9.11
N ARG A 117 -1.17 -15.20 8.48
CA ARG A 117 -0.77 -15.60 7.13
C ARG A 117 -1.98 -15.73 6.24
N PHE A 118 -1.85 -15.19 5.04
CA PHE A 118 -2.89 -15.19 4.02
C PHE A 118 -2.27 -15.50 2.67
N HIS A 119 -3.02 -16.19 1.83
CA HIS A 119 -2.67 -16.47 0.45
C HIS A 119 -3.67 -15.81 -0.50
N LEU A 120 -3.20 -15.49 -1.71
CA LEU A 120 -4.01 -14.95 -2.79
C LEU A 120 -4.90 -16.05 -3.35
N SER A 121 -6.22 -15.94 -3.13
CA SER A 121 -7.20 -16.89 -3.67
C SER A 121 -7.74 -16.47 -5.03
N ASN A 122 -7.73 -15.16 -5.33
CA ASN A 122 -8.15 -14.63 -6.63
C ASN A 122 -7.33 -13.38 -6.99
N SER A 123 -6.53 -13.47 -8.05
CA SER A 123 -5.65 -12.39 -8.51
C SER A 123 -6.38 -11.27 -9.25
N GLU A 124 -7.52 -11.53 -9.89
CA GLU A 124 -8.29 -10.50 -10.60
C GLU A 124 -9.04 -9.61 -9.61
N ARG A 125 -9.60 -10.21 -8.56
CA ARG A 125 -10.38 -9.52 -7.53
C ARG A 125 -9.55 -9.07 -6.33
N VAL A 126 -8.28 -9.45 -6.27
CA VAL A 126 -7.37 -9.16 -5.14
C VAL A 126 -7.96 -9.73 -3.83
N GLU A 127 -8.48 -10.96 -3.90
CA GLU A 127 -9.04 -11.65 -2.74
C GLU A 127 -7.97 -12.51 -2.08
N TYR A 128 -7.79 -12.33 -0.77
CA TYR A 128 -6.91 -13.13 0.06
C TYR A 128 -7.70 -13.94 1.06
N ARG A 129 -7.21 -15.12 1.41
CA ARG A 129 -7.82 -16.01 2.42
C ARG A 129 -6.84 -16.37 3.51
N CYS A 130 -7.35 -16.48 4.73
CA CYS A 130 -6.55 -16.84 5.89
C CYS A 130 -6.06 -18.29 5.77
N ASP A 131 -4.76 -18.52 5.92
CA ASP A 131 -4.15 -19.87 5.83
C ASP A 131 -4.63 -20.84 6.92
N TYR A 132 -5.33 -20.34 7.95
CA TYR A 132 -5.76 -21.14 9.10
C TYR A 132 -7.26 -21.44 9.10
N CYS A 133 -8.11 -20.48 8.73
CA CYS A 133 -9.57 -20.64 8.80
C CYS A 133 -10.29 -20.46 7.46
N ASP A 134 -9.55 -20.16 6.40
CA ASP A 134 -10.04 -19.90 5.04
C ASP A 134 -11.03 -18.72 4.91
N GLU A 135 -11.17 -17.91 5.96
CA GLU A 135 -11.94 -16.67 5.93
C GLU A 135 -11.30 -15.66 4.97
N GLU A 136 -12.13 -14.99 4.18
CA GLU A 136 -11.71 -13.91 3.29
C GLU A 136 -11.18 -12.70 4.10
N ALA A 137 -10.03 -12.18 3.68
CA ALA A 137 -9.44 -10.98 4.24
C ALA A 137 -10.35 -9.76 4.07
N LYS A 138 -10.43 -8.94 5.12
CA LYS A 138 -11.04 -7.61 5.04
C LYS A 138 -9.91 -6.59 5.02
N LEU A 139 -9.54 -6.15 3.82
CA LEU A 139 -8.45 -5.21 3.56
C LEU A 139 -8.84 -3.79 3.95
#